data_AF-A0A3D4DJ13-F1
#
_entry.id   AF-A0A3D4DJ13-F1
#
_cell.length_a   1.000
_cell.length_b   1.000
_cell.length_c   1.000
_cell.angle_alpha   90.00
_cell.angle_beta   90.00
_cell.angle_gamma   90.00
#
_symmetry.space_group_name_H-M   'P 1'
#
loop_
_entity.id
_entity.type
_entity.pdbx_description
1 polymer ?
#
loop_
_entity_poly.entity_id
_entity_poly.type
_entity_poly.pdbx_seq_one_letter_code
_entity_poly.pdbx_strand_id
1 'polypeptide(L)'
;MFMDYNIGEKDEETISQYLESKVRSGDIDEFRFYIIDDELKMVIKKDERYFFVRRENEFYTVTEMGTELGEIIPGVTVVTREEFYSLRDNSMKFKLNEGESSTLMFFDEINDPFNLEILGGNVTMYVTQDMSLTNAGMTRSAVDIHPGATLNLYICKGVTMNVDSGYGAEGTTGNALGAEGGKGGYAGIHLPEGATLNLYGKGKLIAYGGNAGTGGGSTSGNRGGGGGGGAGAGIGGNGGDGGQAGTTFTPRLDTNSGSDGKAGENCGTLCIYDELEIYAYGGAGGAGGYDSTNNSGSGAGGYPAAGIGGGGAGGRRWRSCLSGWRIYIWKWRK
;
A
#
# COMPACT_ATOMS: atom_id res chain seq x y z
N MET A 1 17.58 -22.43 -27.89
CA MET A 1 18.85 -21.74 -27.61
C MET A 1 18.68 -20.31 -28.12
N PHE A 2 18.12 -19.42 -27.28
CA PHE A 2 17.65 -18.08 -27.66
C PHE A 2 18.70 -17.01 -27.31
N MET A 3 19.82 -17.01 -28.05
CA MET A 3 20.86 -15.96 -28.08
C MET A 3 22.17 -16.30 -27.34
N ASP A 4 23.10 -16.90 -28.08
CA ASP A 4 24.52 -16.54 -27.98
C ASP A 4 24.69 -15.24 -28.78
N TYR A 5 24.46 -14.07 -28.16
CA TYR A 5 24.84 -12.79 -28.75
C TYR A 5 25.85 -12.12 -27.84
N ASN A 6 27.14 -12.26 -28.21
CA ASN A 6 28.13 -11.26 -27.85
C ASN A 6 27.71 -9.97 -28.55
N ILE A 7 27.24 -8.98 -27.80
CA ILE A 7 26.98 -7.62 -28.30
C ILE A 7 28.33 -6.92 -28.43
N GLY A 8 29.11 -7.42 -29.38
CA GLY A 8 30.40 -6.89 -29.78
C GLY A 8 30.41 -6.77 -31.29
N GLU A 9 30.51 -5.53 -31.76
CA GLU A 9 30.84 -5.11 -33.12
C GLU A 9 29.89 -5.60 -34.24
N LYS A 10 28.77 -4.90 -34.42
CA LYS A 10 28.26 -4.58 -35.75
C LYS A 10 27.78 -3.13 -35.78
N ASP A 11 28.29 -2.39 -36.76
CA ASP A 11 28.04 -0.98 -36.95
C ASP A 11 26.53 -0.64 -36.99
N GLU A 12 26.12 0.20 -36.06
CA GLU A 12 24.92 1.08 -36.06
C GLU A 12 23.50 0.47 -35.99
N GLU A 13 23.29 -0.77 -35.54
CA GLU A 13 21.94 -1.20 -35.13
C GLU A 13 21.80 -1.17 -33.61
N THR A 14 21.01 -0.23 -33.10
CA THR A 14 20.62 -0.18 -31.69
C THR A 14 19.82 -1.43 -31.32
N ILE A 15 19.90 -1.88 -30.06
CA ILE A 15 19.13 -3.04 -29.58
C ILE A 15 17.63 -2.88 -29.83
N SER A 16 17.12 -1.64 -29.80
CA SER A 16 15.74 -1.32 -30.15
C SER A 16 15.42 -1.61 -31.63
N GLN A 17 16.26 -1.17 -32.56
CA GLN A 17 16.08 -1.43 -34.00
C GLN A 17 16.13 -2.93 -34.31
N TYR A 18 17.04 -3.66 -33.66
CA TYR A 18 17.12 -5.11 -33.78
C TYR A 18 15.81 -5.77 -33.32
N LEU A 19 15.29 -5.44 -32.14
CA LEU A 19 14.05 -6.03 -31.63
C LEU A 19 12.82 -5.62 -32.45
N GLU A 20 12.76 -4.39 -32.95
CA GLU A 20 11.74 -3.99 -33.92
C GLU A 20 11.79 -4.85 -35.19
N SER A 21 12.99 -5.19 -35.68
CA SER A 21 13.12 -6.11 -36.82
C SER A 21 12.57 -7.50 -36.50
N LYS A 22 12.75 -7.96 -35.25
CA LYS A 22 12.24 -9.24 -34.74
C LYS A 22 10.72 -9.25 -34.56
N VAL A 23 10.13 -8.13 -34.16
CA VAL A 23 8.66 -7.96 -34.18
C VAL A 23 8.16 -7.99 -35.62
N ARG A 24 8.80 -7.26 -36.54
CA ARG A 24 8.41 -7.23 -37.97
C ARG A 24 8.53 -8.59 -38.65
N SER A 25 9.48 -9.44 -38.24
CA SER A 25 9.64 -10.79 -38.78
C SER A 25 8.72 -11.84 -38.13
N GLY A 26 8.06 -11.50 -37.02
CA GLY A 26 7.26 -12.43 -36.22
C GLY A 26 8.11 -13.37 -35.34
N ASP A 27 9.40 -13.05 -35.13
CA ASP A 27 10.28 -13.83 -34.25
C ASP A 27 9.94 -13.61 -32.76
N ILE A 28 9.38 -12.43 -32.43
CA ILE A 28 8.84 -12.06 -31.13
C ILE A 28 7.53 -11.29 -31.32
N ASP A 29 6.65 -11.31 -30.33
CA ASP A 29 5.33 -10.69 -30.42
C ASP A 29 5.40 -9.19 -30.09
N GLU A 30 6.06 -8.86 -28.97
CA GLU A 30 6.14 -7.52 -28.42
C GLU A 30 7.38 -7.40 -27.54
N PHE A 31 7.93 -6.20 -27.40
CA PHE A 31 8.92 -5.90 -26.37
C PHE A 31 8.66 -4.51 -25.79
N ARG A 32 9.10 -4.29 -24.54
CA ARG A 32 9.03 -2.99 -23.88
C ARG A 32 10.34 -2.68 -23.15
N PHE A 33 10.78 -1.44 -23.26
CA PHE A 33 11.95 -0.92 -22.55
C PHE A 33 11.54 -0.05 -21.37
N TYR A 34 12.27 -0.21 -20.28
CA TYR A 34 12.11 0.59 -19.09
C TYR A 34 13.49 1.01 -18.61
N ILE A 35 13.68 2.29 -18.35
CA ILE A 35 14.89 2.80 -17.70
C ILE A 35 14.55 2.95 -16.23
N ILE A 36 15.15 2.09 -15.41
CA ILE A 36 14.91 2.03 -13.97
C ILE A 36 16.28 2.03 -13.29
N ASP A 37 16.51 3.01 -12.40
CA ASP A 37 17.82 3.23 -11.76
C ASP A 37 18.97 3.40 -12.77
N ASP A 38 18.67 4.12 -13.85
CA ASP A 38 19.57 4.32 -15.00
C ASP A 38 20.07 3.02 -15.68
N GLU A 39 19.54 1.85 -15.28
CA GLU A 39 19.69 0.56 -15.95
C GLU A 39 18.55 0.32 -16.95
N LEU A 40 18.90 -0.22 -18.12
CA LEU A 40 17.93 -0.70 -19.09
C LEU A 40 17.37 -2.04 -18.63
N LYS A 41 16.08 -2.07 -18.31
CA LYS A 41 15.27 -3.28 -18.13
C LYS A 41 14.40 -3.48 -19.35
N MET A 42 14.19 -4.74 -19.74
CA MET A 42 13.38 -5.07 -20.89
C MET A 42 12.49 -6.27 -20.61
N VAL A 43 11.29 -6.24 -21.17
CA VAL A 43 10.39 -7.40 -21.21
C VAL A 43 10.15 -7.75 -22.66
N ILE A 44 10.33 -9.02 -23.02
CA ILE A 44 10.00 -9.57 -24.34
C ILE A 44 8.85 -10.55 -24.19
N LYS A 45 7.83 -10.41 -25.03
CA LYS A 45 6.72 -11.36 -25.18
C LYS A 45 6.93 -12.22 -26.42
N LYS A 46 6.75 -13.53 -26.28
CA LYS A 46 6.82 -14.48 -27.38
C LYS A 46 5.97 -15.71 -27.07
N ASP A 47 5.03 -16.06 -27.95
CA ASP A 47 4.18 -17.24 -27.85
C ASP A 47 3.52 -17.33 -26.46
N GLU A 48 2.89 -16.24 -26.01
CA GLU A 48 2.25 -16.08 -24.68
C GLU A 48 3.20 -16.11 -23.46
N ARG A 49 4.51 -16.28 -23.68
CA ARG A 49 5.53 -16.29 -22.63
C ARG A 49 6.22 -14.94 -22.53
N TYR A 50 6.67 -14.61 -21.33
CA TYR A 50 7.33 -13.34 -21.03
C TYR A 50 8.74 -13.59 -20.53
N PHE A 51 9.68 -12.76 -20.99
CA PHE A 51 11.08 -12.87 -20.66
C PHE A 51 11.58 -11.52 -20.14
N PHE A 52 12.03 -11.52 -18.89
CA PHE A 52 12.71 -10.38 -18.29
C PHE A 52 14.17 -10.40 -18.71
N VAL A 53 14.62 -9.31 -19.32
CA VAL A 53 15.98 -9.13 -19.77
C VAL A 53 16.61 -8.00 -18.98
N ARG A 54 17.72 -8.32 -18.33
CA ARG A 54 18.51 -7.37 -17.55
C ARG A 54 19.91 -7.28 -18.13
N ARG A 55 20.44 -6.06 -18.20
CA ARG A 55 21.87 -5.85 -18.43
C ARG A 55 22.62 -5.92 -17.10
N GLU A 56 23.57 -6.82 -17.00
CA GLU A 56 24.51 -6.93 -15.87
C GLU A 56 25.93 -6.75 -16.42
N ASN A 57 26.53 -5.59 -16.14
CA ASN A 57 27.80 -5.15 -16.72
C ASN A 57 27.74 -5.10 -18.27
N GLU A 58 28.55 -5.93 -18.94
CA GLU A 58 28.62 -6.05 -20.40
C GLU A 58 27.71 -7.16 -20.96
N PHE A 59 27.02 -7.92 -20.10
CA PHE A 59 26.20 -9.06 -20.48
C PHE A 59 24.71 -8.80 -20.28
N TYR A 60 23.89 -9.55 -21.03
CA TYR A 60 22.45 -9.58 -20.83
C TYR A 60 22.05 -10.94 -20.27
N THR A 61 21.30 -10.92 -19.17
CA THR A 61 20.67 -12.09 -18.59
C THR A 61 19.21 -12.12 -19.00
N VAL A 62 18.71 -13.31 -19.35
CA VAL A 62 17.31 -13.53 -19.74
C VAL A 62 16.70 -14.51 -18.75
N THR A 63 15.61 -14.12 -18.12
CA THR A 63 14.85 -14.96 -17.18
C THR A 63 13.41 -15.04 -17.66
N GLU A 64 12.90 -16.25 -17.81
CA GLU A 64 11.47 -16.44 -18.08
C GLU A 64 10.64 -16.03 -16.87
N MET A 65 9.55 -15.31 -17.12
CA MET A 65 8.67 -14.80 -16.09
C MET A 65 7.47 -15.72 -15.90
N GLY A 66 7.10 -15.98 -14.65
CA GLY A 66 5.82 -16.61 -14.34
C GLY A 66 4.64 -15.68 -14.60
N THR A 67 3.49 -16.24 -14.96
CA THR A 67 2.23 -15.50 -15.15
C THR A 67 1.17 -15.84 -14.09
N GLU A 68 1.32 -16.97 -13.39
CA GLU A 68 0.39 -17.40 -12.35
C GLU A 68 0.42 -16.46 -11.15
N LEU A 69 -0.75 -15.92 -10.78
CA LEU A 69 -0.93 -15.02 -9.65
C LEU A 69 -1.66 -15.69 -8.48
N GLY A 70 -1.64 -15.05 -7.31
CA GLY A 70 -2.31 -15.51 -6.09
C GLY A 70 -1.36 -15.55 -4.90
N GLU A 71 -0.65 -16.67 -4.73
CA GLU A 71 0.46 -16.80 -3.78
C GLU A 71 1.78 -16.84 -4.54
N ILE A 72 2.54 -15.75 -4.50
CA ILE A 72 3.77 -15.61 -5.28
C ILE A 72 4.96 -16.22 -4.55
N ILE A 73 5.65 -17.13 -5.25
CA ILE A 73 6.90 -17.79 -4.84
C ILE A 73 8.13 -16.98 -5.32
N PRO A 74 9.36 -17.30 -4.86
CA PRO A 74 10.57 -16.63 -5.35
C PRO A 74 10.73 -16.75 -6.87
N GLY A 75 11.15 -15.67 -7.53
CA GLY A 75 11.30 -15.63 -8.98
C GLY A 75 10.99 -14.27 -9.60
N VAL A 76 10.68 -14.26 -10.90
CA VAL A 76 10.24 -13.08 -11.63
C VAL A 76 8.85 -13.35 -12.18
N THR A 77 7.90 -12.48 -11.89
CA THR A 77 6.49 -12.60 -12.28
C THR A 77 6.07 -11.37 -13.08
N VAL A 78 5.39 -11.61 -14.20
CA VAL A 78 4.75 -10.55 -14.97
C VAL A 78 3.27 -10.48 -14.60
N VAL A 79 2.76 -9.27 -14.40
CA VAL A 79 1.33 -9.04 -14.17
C VAL A 79 0.73 -8.47 -15.44
N THR A 80 -0.09 -9.28 -16.11
CA THR A 80 -0.91 -8.85 -17.23
C THR A 80 -2.31 -8.50 -16.75
N ARG A 81 -3.07 -7.78 -17.57
CA ARG A 81 -4.47 -7.46 -17.26
C ARG A 81 -5.34 -8.70 -17.09
N GLU A 82 -5.14 -9.70 -17.94
CA GLU A 82 -5.92 -10.93 -17.93
C GLU A 82 -5.69 -11.73 -16.64
N GLU A 83 -4.43 -11.92 -16.26
CA GLU A 83 -4.08 -12.65 -15.04
C GLU A 83 -4.53 -11.88 -13.79
N PHE A 84 -4.42 -10.55 -13.81
CA PHE A 84 -4.88 -9.73 -12.70
C PHE A 84 -6.38 -9.88 -12.44
N TYR A 85 -7.21 -9.87 -13.49
CA TYR A 85 -8.67 -10.01 -13.35
C TYR A 85 -9.14 -11.45 -13.16
N SER A 86 -8.24 -12.44 -13.24
CA SER A 86 -8.55 -13.83 -12.89
C SER A 86 -8.52 -14.08 -11.37
N LEU A 87 -7.96 -13.16 -10.59
CA LEU A 87 -7.86 -13.24 -9.13
C LEU A 87 -9.23 -13.15 -8.47
N ARG A 88 -9.59 -14.16 -7.69
CA ARG A 88 -10.93 -14.28 -7.08
C ARG A 88 -11.18 -13.31 -5.91
N ASP A 89 -10.13 -12.95 -5.16
CA ASP A 89 -10.21 -12.15 -3.94
C ASP A 89 -9.65 -10.74 -4.12
N ASN A 90 -9.32 -10.37 -5.37
CA ASN A 90 -8.64 -9.14 -5.72
C ASN A 90 -7.43 -8.89 -4.81
N SER A 91 -6.62 -9.93 -4.57
CA SER A 91 -5.40 -9.83 -3.79
C SER A 91 -4.27 -10.69 -4.34
N MET A 92 -3.05 -10.26 -4.08
CA MET A 92 -1.84 -11.06 -4.25
C MET A 92 -1.08 -11.09 -2.94
N LYS A 93 -0.61 -12.28 -2.57
CA LYS A 93 0.11 -12.51 -1.33
C LYS A 93 1.52 -13.00 -1.62
N PHE A 94 2.50 -12.38 -0.96
CA PHE A 94 3.90 -12.74 -1.09
C PHE A 94 4.34 -13.38 0.22
N LYS A 95 4.46 -14.70 0.20
CA LYS A 95 4.87 -15.49 1.36
C LYS A 95 6.27 -16.04 1.14
N LEU A 96 7.23 -15.13 1.18
CA LEU A 96 8.65 -15.45 1.00
C LEU A 96 9.31 -15.69 2.36
N ASN A 97 10.22 -16.65 2.42
CA ASN A 97 11.05 -16.88 3.59
C ASN A 97 12.11 -15.77 3.76
N GLU A 98 12.76 -15.75 4.93
CA GLU A 98 13.87 -14.82 5.16
C GLU A 98 15.00 -15.05 4.14
N GLY A 99 15.45 -13.97 3.49
CA GLY A 99 16.47 -14.03 2.44
C GLY A 99 15.94 -14.38 1.04
N GLU A 100 14.69 -14.84 0.92
CA GLU A 100 14.07 -15.03 -0.39
C GLU A 100 13.67 -13.70 -1.02
N SER A 101 13.65 -13.68 -2.35
CA SER A 101 13.24 -12.52 -3.12
C SER A 101 12.33 -12.87 -4.29
N SER A 102 11.41 -11.96 -4.60
CA SER A 102 10.56 -12.04 -5.79
C SER A 102 10.53 -10.70 -6.48
N THR A 103 10.46 -10.72 -7.82
CA THR A 103 10.36 -9.54 -8.66
C THR A 103 9.03 -9.56 -9.40
N LEU A 104 8.28 -8.47 -9.29
CA LEU A 104 7.00 -8.28 -9.94
C LEU A 104 7.10 -7.14 -10.95
N MET A 105 6.55 -7.34 -12.14
CA MET A 105 6.52 -6.31 -13.16
C MET A 105 5.13 -6.20 -13.78
N PHE A 106 4.51 -5.04 -13.62
CA PHE A 106 3.21 -4.77 -14.22
C PHE A 106 3.40 -4.43 -15.69
N PHE A 107 2.92 -5.33 -16.55
CA PHE A 107 2.98 -5.16 -17.99
C PHE A 107 1.84 -4.26 -18.43
N ASP A 108 0.62 -4.45 -17.93
CA ASP A 108 -0.53 -3.65 -18.32
C ASP A 108 -0.94 -2.63 -17.25
N GLU A 109 -1.69 -1.61 -17.66
CA GLU A 109 -2.38 -0.69 -16.76
C GLU A 109 -3.48 -1.42 -15.98
N ILE A 110 -3.50 -1.18 -14.67
CA ILE A 110 -4.40 -1.78 -13.68
C ILE A 110 -5.08 -0.66 -12.88
N ASN A 111 -6.42 -0.63 -12.84
CA ASN A 111 -7.20 0.42 -12.19
C ASN A 111 -8.43 -0.15 -11.48
N ASP A 112 -8.23 -0.86 -10.37
CA ASP A 112 -9.32 -1.53 -9.67
C ASP A 112 -9.04 -1.71 -8.16
N PRO A 113 -10.06 -2.08 -7.37
CA PRO A 113 -9.87 -2.48 -5.99
C PRO A 113 -8.96 -3.69 -5.88
N PHE A 114 -7.89 -3.58 -5.11
CA PHE A 114 -6.85 -4.59 -5.04
C PHE A 114 -6.06 -4.51 -3.75
N ASN A 115 -5.62 -5.66 -3.23
CA ASN A 115 -4.74 -5.74 -2.08
C ASN A 115 -3.44 -6.45 -2.42
N LEU A 116 -2.33 -5.74 -2.31
CA LEU A 116 -0.98 -6.30 -2.42
C LEU A 116 -0.45 -6.57 -1.00
N GLU A 117 -0.37 -7.83 -0.59
CA GLU A 117 -0.01 -8.23 0.77
C GLU A 117 1.39 -8.89 0.80
N ILE A 118 2.36 -8.21 1.39
CA ILE A 118 3.74 -8.69 1.52
C ILE A 118 3.93 -9.26 2.93
N LEU A 119 3.86 -10.59 3.05
CA LEU A 119 3.89 -11.30 4.33
C LEU A 119 5.31 -11.55 4.86
N GLY A 120 6.32 -11.56 3.99
CA GLY A 120 7.70 -11.84 4.36
C GLY A 120 8.67 -11.69 3.18
N GLY A 121 9.97 -11.73 3.50
CA GLY A 121 11.07 -11.66 2.53
C GLY A 121 11.19 -10.33 1.80
N ASN A 122 11.76 -10.36 0.59
CA ASN A 122 12.08 -9.16 -0.19
C ASN A 122 11.34 -9.14 -1.51
N VAL A 123 10.40 -8.23 -1.68
CA VAL A 123 9.68 -8.06 -2.94
C VAL A 123 10.18 -6.83 -3.67
N THR A 124 10.50 -6.97 -4.95
CA THR A 124 10.80 -5.85 -5.84
C THR A 124 9.66 -5.68 -6.82
N MET A 125 9.07 -4.50 -6.89
CA MET A 125 7.94 -4.20 -7.75
C MET A 125 8.29 -3.07 -8.72
N TYR A 126 8.15 -3.34 -10.01
CA TYR A 126 8.27 -2.35 -11.07
C TYR A 126 6.88 -1.94 -11.57
N VAL A 127 6.52 -0.69 -11.29
CA VAL A 127 5.31 -0.04 -11.82
C VAL A 127 5.71 0.67 -13.10
N THR A 128 5.30 0.11 -14.23
CA THR A 128 5.75 0.54 -15.55
C THR A 128 4.69 1.21 -16.41
N GLN A 129 3.44 1.12 -15.98
CA GLN A 129 2.27 1.79 -16.53
C GLN A 129 1.54 2.50 -15.40
N ASP A 130 0.71 3.48 -15.74
CA ASP A 130 -0.17 4.11 -14.76
C ASP A 130 -1.00 3.04 -14.03
N MET A 131 -1.19 3.25 -12.74
CA MET A 131 -1.82 2.27 -11.87
C MET A 131 -2.65 2.96 -10.79
N SER A 132 -3.85 2.45 -10.56
CA SER A 132 -4.68 2.86 -9.43
C SER A 132 -5.19 1.65 -8.65
N LEU A 133 -4.73 1.50 -7.42
CA LEU A 133 -5.21 0.46 -6.49
C LEU A 133 -6.17 1.12 -5.49
N THR A 134 -7.48 0.89 -5.64
CA THR A 134 -8.51 1.65 -4.91
C THR A 134 -9.35 0.76 -3.99
N ASN A 135 -9.03 0.77 -2.71
CA ASN A 135 -9.78 0.11 -1.64
C ASN A 135 -10.70 1.06 -0.87
N ALA A 136 -11.00 2.25 -1.39
CA ALA A 136 -12.06 3.11 -0.85
C ALA A 136 -13.37 2.31 -0.73
N GLY A 137 -13.97 2.27 0.47
CA GLY A 137 -15.12 1.37 0.69
C GLY A 137 -14.81 0.11 1.48
N MET A 138 -13.55 -0.33 1.48
CA MET A 138 -13.14 -1.62 2.01
C MET A 138 -12.55 -1.48 3.41
N THR A 139 -12.35 -2.60 4.10
CA THR A 139 -11.69 -2.64 5.42
C THR A 139 -10.27 -3.21 5.31
N ARG A 140 -9.46 -2.61 4.43
CA ARG A 140 -8.07 -3.01 4.18
C ARG A 140 -7.26 -1.90 3.48
N SER A 141 -5.94 -2.00 3.59
CA SER A 141 -4.99 -1.18 2.83
C SER A 141 -4.89 -1.64 1.38
N ALA A 142 -4.47 -0.76 0.46
CA ALA A 142 -4.19 -1.14 -0.93
C ALA A 142 -2.87 -1.91 -1.08
N VAL A 143 -1.87 -1.50 -0.29
CA VAL A 143 -0.60 -2.20 -0.13
C VAL A 143 -0.37 -2.44 1.35
N ASP A 144 -0.15 -3.69 1.74
CA ASP A 144 0.04 -4.12 3.12
C ASP A 144 1.39 -4.82 3.27
N ILE A 145 2.28 -4.26 4.09
CA ILE A 145 3.63 -4.78 4.32
C ILE A 145 3.70 -5.26 5.77
N HIS A 146 3.98 -6.55 5.98
CA HIS A 146 4.01 -7.10 7.32
C HIS A 146 5.38 -6.90 7.99
N PRO A 147 5.44 -6.92 9.33
CA PRO A 147 6.71 -6.92 10.06
C PRO A 147 7.64 -8.04 9.57
N GLY A 148 8.90 -7.70 9.30
CA GLY A 148 9.90 -8.62 8.73
C GLY A 148 9.90 -8.68 7.19
N ALA A 149 8.97 -8.01 6.51
CA ALA A 149 8.94 -7.90 5.06
C ALA A 149 9.57 -6.59 4.55
N THR A 150 10.10 -6.65 3.33
CA THR A 150 10.63 -5.50 2.60
C THR A 150 9.99 -5.39 1.22
N LEU A 151 9.46 -4.21 0.89
CA LEU A 151 9.04 -3.85 -0.46
C LEU A 151 10.01 -2.82 -1.06
N ASN A 152 10.58 -3.15 -2.22
CA ASN A 152 11.33 -2.23 -3.07
C ASN A 152 10.44 -1.82 -4.25
N LEU A 153 9.85 -0.63 -4.16
CA LEU A 153 8.90 -0.13 -5.15
C LEU A 153 9.57 0.87 -6.08
N TYR A 154 9.60 0.54 -7.36
CA TYR A 154 10.14 1.37 -8.43
C TYR A 154 8.99 1.87 -9.30
N ILE A 155 8.84 3.19 -9.41
CA ILE A 155 7.84 3.80 -10.30
C ILE A 155 8.56 4.51 -11.44
N CYS A 156 8.29 4.05 -12.67
CA CYS A 156 8.99 4.51 -13.86
C CYS A 156 8.73 6.00 -14.15
N LYS A 157 9.66 6.64 -14.86
CA LYS A 157 9.50 8.04 -15.29
C LYS A 157 8.22 8.21 -16.10
N GLY A 158 7.43 9.25 -15.78
CA GLY A 158 6.19 9.55 -16.48
C GLY A 158 4.99 8.68 -16.06
N VAL A 159 5.20 7.74 -15.13
CA VAL A 159 4.17 6.85 -14.60
C VAL A 159 3.68 7.36 -13.24
N THR A 160 2.38 7.27 -13.01
CA THR A 160 1.72 7.55 -11.73
C THR A 160 1.14 6.28 -11.13
N MET A 161 1.54 5.98 -9.89
CA MET A 161 0.88 5.01 -9.03
C MET A 161 0.00 5.76 -8.03
N ASN A 162 -1.29 5.46 -8.05
CA ASN A 162 -2.26 5.91 -7.06
C ASN A 162 -2.67 4.74 -6.16
N VAL A 163 -2.62 4.94 -4.85
CA VAL A 163 -3.13 4.01 -3.87
C VAL A 163 -4.09 4.73 -2.96
N ASP A 164 -5.32 4.22 -2.88
CA ASP A 164 -6.38 4.78 -2.04
C ASP A 164 -6.93 3.67 -1.16
N SER A 165 -6.83 3.83 0.16
CA SER A 165 -7.17 2.77 1.10
C SER A 165 -8.57 2.88 1.69
N GLY A 166 -8.97 1.78 2.32
CA GLY A 166 -10.27 1.61 2.94
C GLY A 166 -10.51 2.43 4.22
N TYR A 167 -11.79 2.64 4.56
CA TYR A 167 -12.21 3.39 5.74
C TYR A 167 -12.38 2.50 6.99
N GLY A 168 -12.36 3.13 8.16
CA GLY A 168 -12.77 2.50 9.42
C GLY A 168 -14.28 2.40 9.53
N ALA A 169 -14.78 1.26 10.00
CA ALA A 169 -16.20 1.04 10.25
C ALA A 169 -16.74 1.87 11.43
N GLU A 170 -17.99 2.34 11.33
CA GLU A 170 -18.66 3.02 12.43
C GLU A 170 -18.88 2.10 13.63
N GLY A 171 -18.85 2.70 14.83
CA GLY A 171 -19.18 2.01 16.07
C GLY A 171 -20.69 1.76 16.18
N THR A 172 -21.06 0.59 16.69
CA THR A 172 -22.46 0.24 16.90
C THR A 172 -23.10 1.17 17.93
N THR A 173 -24.24 1.78 17.56
CA THR A 173 -25.07 2.56 18.48
C THR A 173 -25.67 1.64 19.54
N GLY A 174 -25.40 1.97 20.81
CA GLY A 174 -25.80 1.15 21.95
C GLY A 174 -27.11 1.59 22.59
N ASN A 175 -27.74 0.66 23.31
CA ASN A 175 -28.83 0.91 24.26
C ASN A 175 -28.27 0.76 25.70
N ALA A 176 -29.00 0.12 26.62
CA ALA A 176 -28.55 -0.16 27.98
C ALA A 176 -27.25 -0.97 28.09
N LEU A 177 -26.68 -1.48 26.99
CA LEU A 177 -25.42 -2.24 26.96
C LEU A 177 -24.16 -1.37 26.73
N GLY A 178 -24.31 -0.10 26.32
CA GLY A 178 -23.20 0.80 25.97
C GLY A 178 -22.88 0.78 24.47
N ALA A 179 -22.39 1.90 23.95
CA ALA A 179 -22.05 2.10 22.54
C ALA A 179 -20.60 1.74 22.21
N GLU A 180 -20.36 1.28 20.99
CA GLU A 180 -19.01 0.91 20.55
C GLU A 180 -18.24 2.10 19.98
N GLY A 181 -16.92 2.12 20.17
CA GLY A 181 -16.04 3.06 19.48
C GLY A 181 -15.89 2.73 17.99
N GLY A 182 -15.68 3.77 17.18
CA GLY A 182 -15.45 3.63 15.75
C GLY A 182 -14.09 3.00 15.44
N LYS A 183 -14.00 2.26 14.35
CA LYS A 183 -12.76 1.59 13.93
C LYS A 183 -11.76 2.56 13.30
N GLY A 184 -10.48 2.25 13.46
CA GLY A 184 -9.42 3.00 12.80
C GLY A 184 -9.47 2.92 11.28
N GLY A 185 -9.01 3.97 10.60
CA GLY A 185 -8.83 3.97 9.14
C GLY A 185 -7.56 3.24 8.71
N TYR A 186 -7.57 2.69 7.50
CA TYR A 186 -6.43 1.94 6.94
C TYR A 186 -5.46 2.85 6.20
N ALA A 187 -4.16 2.58 6.30
CA ALA A 187 -3.16 3.35 5.58
C ALA A 187 -3.18 3.08 4.08
N GLY A 188 -2.86 4.07 3.24
CA GLY A 188 -2.72 3.92 1.78
C GLY A 188 -1.75 2.79 1.43
N ILE A 189 -0.53 2.96 1.94
CA ILE A 189 0.46 1.90 2.07
C ILE A 189 0.67 1.65 3.56
N HIS A 190 0.24 0.49 4.04
CA HIS A 190 0.44 0.08 5.41
C HIS A 190 1.87 -0.39 5.61
N LEU A 191 2.57 0.34 6.48
CA LEU A 191 3.97 0.16 6.82
C LEU A 191 4.11 0.22 8.35
N PRO A 192 3.82 -0.89 9.06
CA PRO A 192 3.92 -0.99 10.50
C PRO A 192 5.38 -1.07 10.98
N GLU A 193 5.58 -0.93 12.28
CA GLU A 193 6.88 -1.14 12.92
C GLU A 193 7.43 -2.54 12.60
N GLY A 194 8.71 -2.60 12.19
CA GLY A 194 9.37 -3.84 11.75
C GLY A 194 9.24 -4.15 10.26
N ALA A 195 8.43 -3.41 9.50
CA ALA A 195 8.36 -3.49 8.04
C ALA A 195 9.25 -2.44 7.36
N THR A 196 9.66 -2.71 6.12
CA THR A 196 10.49 -1.79 5.31
C THR A 196 9.89 -1.51 3.94
N LEU A 197 9.83 -0.23 3.57
CA LEU A 197 9.49 0.25 2.23
C LEU A 197 10.64 1.09 1.69
N ASN A 198 11.15 0.69 0.53
CA ASN A 198 12.16 1.43 -0.22
C ASN A 198 11.51 1.96 -1.51
N LEU A 199 11.52 3.28 -1.69
CA LEU A 199 10.96 3.95 -2.85
C LEU A 199 12.05 4.42 -3.81
N TYR A 200 11.87 4.06 -5.08
CA TYR A 200 12.80 4.30 -6.17
C TYR A 200 12.07 4.78 -7.44
N GLY A 201 12.85 5.23 -8.43
CA GLY A 201 12.38 5.69 -9.72
C GLY A 201 12.12 7.20 -9.79
N LYS A 202 11.65 7.64 -10.96
CA LYS A 202 11.47 9.07 -11.34
C LYS A 202 10.00 9.38 -11.70
N GLY A 203 9.09 8.51 -11.27
CA GLY A 203 7.65 8.64 -11.48
C GLY A 203 6.95 9.41 -10.36
N LYS A 204 5.67 9.11 -10.17
CA LYS A 204 4.82 9.73 -9.15
C LYS A 204 4.10 8.67 -8.32
N LEU A 205 4.16 8.81 -6.99
CA LEU A 205 3.35 8.05 -6.03
C LEU A 205 2.35 8.99 -5.36
N ILE A 206 1.07 8.61 -5.38
CA ILE A 206 0.00 9.27 -4.66
C ILE A 206 -0.63 8.26 -3.71
N ALA A 207 -0.60 8.53 -2.40
CA ALA A 207 -1.07 7.62 -1.39
C ALA A 207 -2.08 8.27 -0.45
N TYR A 208 -3.29 7.72 -0.38
CA TYR A 208 -4.37 8.19 0.49
C TYR A 208 -4.65 7.16 1.59
N GLY A 209 -4.54 7.61 2.84
CA GLY A 209 -5.03 6.90 4.00
C GLY A 209 -6.54 7.09 4.16
N GLY A 210 -7.19 6.04 4.64
CA GLY A 210 -8.62 6.03 4.86
C GLY A 210 -9.07 6.81 6.08
N ASN A 211 -10.28 7.34 5.98
CA ASN A 211 -10.98 7.96 7.10
C ASN A 211 -11.32 6.91 8.16
N ALA A 212 -11.38 7.33 9.41
CA ALA A 212 -11.81 6.46 10.50
C ALA A 212 -13.33 6.44 10.65
N GLY A 213 -13.83 5.44 11.36
CA GLY A 213 -15.24 5.35 11.72
C GLY A 213 -15.60 6.26 12.88
N THR A 214 -16.82 6.81 12.84
CA THR A 214 -17.43 7.55 13.95
C THR A 214 -17.80 6.59 15.08
N GLY A 215 -17.72 7.05 16.33
CA GLY A 215 -18.19 6.29 17.49
C GLY A 215 -19.71 6.15 17.53
N GLY A 216 -20.20 5.03 18.04
CA GLY A 216 -21.64 4.77 18.17
C GLY A 216 -22.30 5.70 19.19
N GLY A 217 -23.56 6.08 18.92
CA GLY A 217 -24.35 6.90 19.85
C GLY A 217 -24.97 6.09 20.99
N SER A 218 -25.54 6.79 21.97
CA SER A 218 -26.36 6.23 23.05
C SER A 218 -27.82 6.69 22.93
N THR A 219 -28.74 5.72 22.93
CA THR A 219 -30.19 5.94 22.73
C THR A 219 -31.02 5.86 24.01
N SER A 220 -30.44 5.37 25.12
CA SER A 220 -31.14 5.24 26.41
C SER A 220 -30.20 4.93 27.58
N GLY A 221 -30.45 5.52 28.76
CA GLY A 221 -29.77 5.18 30.02
C GLY A 221 -28.59 6.10 30.36
N ASN A 222 -27.97 5.90 31.53
CA ASN A 222 -26.84 6.73 32.01
C ASN A 222 -25.48 6.35 31.37
N ARG A 223 -25.47 5.79 30.15
CA ARG A 223 -24.26 5.30 29.48
C ARG A 223 -23.94 6.18 28.26
N GLY A 224 -22.68 6.61 28.17
CA GLY A 224 -22.20 7.54 27.14
C GLY A 224 -22.05 6.95 25.74
N GLY A 225 -21.71 7.80 24.77
CA GLY A 225 -21.36 7.39 23.41
C GLY A 225 -19.93 6.82 23.28
N GLY A 226 -19.68 6.05 22.23
CA GLY A 226 -18.35 5.52 21.92
C GLY A 226 -17.43 6.60 21.32
N GLY A 227 -16.11 6.47 21.47
CA GLY A 227 -15.15 7.37 20.84
C GLY A 227 -15.01 7.15 19.33
N GLY A 228 -14.61 8.19 18.59
CA GLY A 228 -14.26 8.07 17.17
C GLY A 228 -12.89 7.40 16.97
N GLY A 229 -12.74 6.67 15.87
CA GLY A 229 -11.46 6.04 15.50
C GLY A 229 -10.44 7.04 14.96
N GLY A 230 -9.16 6.69 15.04
CA GLY A 230 -8.07 7.42 14.38
C GLY A 230 -7.97 7.08 12.88
N ALA A 231 -7.51 8.03 12.07
CA ALA A 231 -7.39 7.81 10.62
C ALA A 231 -6.16 6.98 10.23
N GLY A 232 -6.14 6.43 9.01
CA GLY A 232 -4.95 5.80 8.42
C GLY A 232 -4.03 6.83 7.75
N ALA A 233 -2.72 6.59 7.78
CA ALA A 233 -1.74 7.43 7.09
C ALA A 233 -1.77 7.22 5.56
N GLY A 234 -1.27 8.18 4.77
CA GLY A 234 -1.03 7.91 3.34
C GLY A 234 -0.01 6.78 3.17
N ILE A 235 1.12 6.88 3.87
CA ILE A 235 2.14 5.83 4.00
C ILE A 235 2.52 5.70 5.47
N GLY A 236 2.33 4.53 6.07
CA GLY A 236 2.66 4.29 7.47
C GLY A 236 1.62 3.47 8.22
N GLY A 237 1.31 3.87 9.45
CA GLY A 237 0.45 3.07 10.35
C GLY A 237 -1.05 3.27 10.10
N ASN A 238 -1.83 2.24 10.41
CA ASN A 238 -3.28 2.35 10.52
C ASN A 238 -3.67 3.15 11.77
N GLY A 239 -4.86 3.72 11.75
CA GLY A 239 -5.40 4.43 12.90
C GLY A 239 -5.89 3.51 14.02
N GLY A 240 -5.92 4.04 15.24
CA GLY A 240 -6.41 3.28 16.40
C GLY A 240 -7.93 3.28 16.53
N ASP A 241 -8.50 2.21 17.10
CA ASP A 241 -9.93 2.15 17.42
C ASP A 241 -10.33 3.16 18.51
N GLY A 242 -11.53 3.71 18.41
CA GLY A 242 -12.14 4.54 19.45
C GLY A 242 -12.50 3.74 20.71
N GLY A 243 -12.54 4.46 21.84
CA GLY A 243 -12.90 3.91 23.14
C GLY A 243 -14.37 3.46 23.21
N GLN A 244 -14.64 2.44 24.01
CA GLN A 244 -15.99 1.87 24.19
C GLN A 244 -16.70 2.56 25.36
N ALA A 245 -18.02 2.68 25.31
CA ALA A 245 -18.79 3.12 26.48
C ALA A 245 -18.75 2.07 27.61
N GLY A 246 -18.80 2.51 28.86
CA GLY A 246 -18.78 1.60 30.03
C GLY A 246 -19.98 0.66 30.07
N THR A 247 -19.74 -0.65 30.24
CA THR A 247 -20.78 -1.68 30.18
C THR A 247 -21.34 -2.12 31.54
N THR A 248 -20.76 -1.63 32.64
CA THR A 248 -21.08 -2.09 34.01
C THR A 248 -21.54 -0.93 34.89
N PHE A 249 -22.79 -0.96 35.38
CA PHE A 249 -23.26 0.02 36.37
C PHE A 249 -22.79 -0.43 37.76
N THR A 250 -21.83 0.29 38.34
CA THR A 250 -21.46 0.11 39.75
C THR A 250 -21.84 1.37 40.52
N PRO A 251 -22.66 1.29 41.59
CA PRO A 251 -23.16 2.46 42.32
C PRO A 251 -22.09 3.16 43.20
N ARG A 252 -20.80 2.92 42.93
CA ARG A 252 -19.67 3.63 43.55
C ARG A 252 -19.06 4.57 42.51
N LEU A 253 -18.83 5.82 42.93
CA LEU A 253 -18.62 7.02 42.11
C LEU A 253 -17.39 7.02 41.17
N ASP A 254 -16.66 5.92 41.00
CA ASP A 254 -15.28 5.94 40.50
C ASP A 254 -15.05 5.02 39.28
N THR A 255 -16.06 4.26 38.83
CA THR A 255 -15.91 3.17 37.84
C THR A 255 -16.84 3.27 36.62
N ASN A 256 -17.48 4.41 36.39
CA ASN A 256 -18.41 4.64 35.25
C ASN A 256 -17.72 5.12 33.96
N SER A 257 -16.40 5.06 33.89
CA SER A 257 -15.60 5.56 32.77
C SER A 257 -15.62 4.55 31.61
N GLY A 258 -15.86 5.03 30.38
CA GLY A 258 -15.66 4.22 29.17
C GLY A 258 -14.20 3.73 29.05
N SER A 259 -13.94 2.80 28.13
CA SER A 259 -12.56 2.39 27.86
C SER A 259 -11.85 3.48 27.06
N ASP A 260 -10.54 3.61 27.26
CA ASP A 260 -9.71 4.39 26.36
C ASP A 260 -9.74 3.78 24.95
N GLY A 261 -9.54 4.63 23.94
CA GLY A 261 -9.28 4.17 22.58
C GLY A 261 -7.92 3.49 22.47
N LYS A 262 -7.75 2.70 21.42
CA LYS A 262 -6.44 2.13 21.07
C LYS A 262 -5.57 3.20 20.43
N ALA A 263 -4.28 3.09 20.67
CA ALA A 263 -3.32 3.88 19.92
C ALA A 263 -3.28 3.45 18.45
N GLY A 264 -3.06 4.39 17.54
CA GLY A 264 -2.71 4.12 16.16
C GLY A 264 -1.32 3.50 16.04
N GLU A 265 -1.07 2.84 14.93
CA GLU A 265 0.17 2.11 14.70
C GLU A 265 1.34 3.06 14.42
N ASN A 266 2.53 2.63 14.86
CA ASN A 266 3.78 3.30 14.49
C ASN A 266 4.14 2.97 13.04
N CYS A 267 4.76 3.94 12.36
CA CYS A 267 5.34 3.71 11.04
C CYS A 267 6.63 2.90 11.16
N GLY A 268 6.81 1.94 10.24
CA GLY A 268 8.06 1.23 10.00
C GLY A 268 9.11 2.09 9.31
N THR A 269 10.04 1.40 8.63
CA THR A 269 11.15 2.03 7.94
C THR A 269 10.76 2.37 6.51
N LEU A 270 10.59 3.66 6.22
CA LEU A 270 10.52 4.15 4.84
C LEU A 270 11.86 4.77 4.45
N CYS A 271 12.35 4.42 3.26
CA CYS A 271 13.54 5.00 2.63
C CYS A 271 13.17 5.50 1.23
N ILE A 272 13.72 6.64 0.83
CA ILE A 272 13.47 7.27 -0.48
C ILE A 272 14.83 7.55 -1.11
N TYR A 273 15.09 6.96 -2.28
CA TYR A 273 16.42 6.93 -2.88
C TYR A 273 16.54 7.70 -4.20
N ASP A 274 15.44 7.92 -4.94
CA ASP A 274 15.42 8.53 -6.29
C ASP A 274 14.40 9.68 -6.46
N GLU A 275 14.35 10.30 -7.65
CA GLU A 275 13.52 11.48 -8.04
C GLU A 275 12.02 11.25 -8.08
N LEU A 276 11.55 10.35 -7.24
CA LEU A 276 10.15 10.02 -7.10
C LEU A 276 9.38 11.19 -6.50
N GLU A 277 8.36 11.67 -7.21
CA GLU A 277 7.40 12.61 -6.66
C GLU A 277 6.42 11.88 -5.75
N ILE A 278 6.42 12.20 -4.45
CA ILE A 278 5.55 11.53 -3.48
C ILE A 278 4.54 12.52 -2.90
N TYR A 279 3.26 12.18 -3.03
CA TYR A 279 2.13 12.85 -2.41
C TYR A 279 1.43 11.87 -1.47
N ALA A 280 1.53 12.10 -0.17
CA ALA A 280 0.91 11.23 0.82
C ALA A 280 -0.07 12.03 1.67
N TYR A 281 -1.28 11.52 1.83
CA TYR A 281 -2.39 12.18 2.51
C TYR A 281 -2.97 11.24 3.56
N GLY A 282 -3.01 11.67 4.82
CA GLY A 282 -3.72 10.95 5.87
C GLY A 282 -5.23 11.17 5.77
N GLY A 283 -5.99 10.21 6.28
CA GLY A 283 -7.46 10.33 6.39
C GLY A 283 -7.90 11.27 7.51
N ALA A 284 -9.21 11.50 7.58
CA ALA A 284 -9.89 12.20 8.66
C ALA A 284 -10.23 11.25 9.83
N GLY A 285 -10.05 11.76 11.06
CA GLY A 285 -10.48 11.04 12.27
C GLY A 285 -12.00 10.99 12.40
N GLY A 286 -12.51 9.95 13.07
CA GLY A 286 -13.95 9.75 13.26
C GLY A 286 -14.51 10.70 14.31
N ALA A 287 -15.78 11.09 14.20
CA ALA A 287 -16.43 11.84 15.25
C ALA A 287 -16.67 10.96 16.49
N GLY A 288 -16.81 11.57 17.66
CA GLY A 288 -17.30 10.87 18.84
C GLY A 288 -18.80 10.63 18.77
N GLY A 289 -19.28 9.58 19.41
CA GLY A 289 -20.68 9.23 19.51
C GLY A 289 -21.47 10.20 20.40
N TYR A 290 -22.72 10.46 20.01
CA TYR A 290 -23.63 11.37 20.71
C TYR A 290 -24.38 10.67 21.86
N ASP A 291 -24.79 11.44 22.87
CA ASP A 291 -25.78 11.02 23.88
C ASP A 291 -27.10 11.76 23.64
N SER A 292 -28.18 11.01 23.41
CA SER A 292 -29.52 11.56 23.19
C SER A 292 -30.28 11.89 24.49
N THR A 293 -29.75 11.50 25.65
CA THR A 293 -30.44 11.55 26.95
C THR A 293 -29.92 12.60 27.93
N ASN A 294 -28.87 13.35 27.58
CA ASN A 294 -28.21 14.39 28.41
C ASN A 294 -27.76 13.91 29.81
N ASN A 295 -27.72 12.61 30.05
CA ASN A 295 -27.43 12.03 31.37
C ASN A 295 -26.01 11.44 31.48
N SER A 296 -25.23 11.46 30.39
CA SER A 296 -23.87 10.91 30.34
C SER A 296 -22.96 11.63 29.34
N GLY A 297 -21.65 11.33 29.37
CA GLY A 297 -20.66 11.96 28.49
C GLY A 297 -20.72 11.45 27.04
N SER A 298 -20.48 12.33 26.07
CA SER A 298 -20.27 11.97 24.66
C SER A 298 -18.86 11.40 24.45
N GLY A 299 -18.70 10.53 23.44
CA GLY A 299 -17.37 10.04 23.06
C GLY A 299 -16.48 11.16 22.52
N ALA A 300 -15.17 11.02 22.69
CA ALA A 300 -14.20 11.95 22.08
C ALA A 300 -14.03 11.66 20.57
N GLY A 301 -13.71 12.70 19.79
CA GLY A 301 -13.34 12.53 18.39
C GLY A 301 -11.98 11.86 18.22
N GLY A 302 -11.82 11.13 17.12
CA GLY A 302 -10.57 10.51 16.71
C GLY A 302 -9.65 11.48 15.99
N TYR A 303 -8.38 11.11 15.90
CA TYR A 303 -7.33 11.98 15.37
C TYR A 303 -7.08 11.74 13.88
N PRO A 304 -6.69 12.78 13.13
CA PRO A 304 -6.09 12.62 11.81
C PRO A 304 -4.84 11.76 11.83
N ALA A 305 -4.48 11.27 10.66
CA ALA A 305 -3.15 10.74 10.40
C ALA A 305 -2.28 11.75 9.65
N ALA A 306 -0.96 11.49 9.67
CA ALA A 306 -0.02 12.17 8.81
C ALA A 306 -0.16 11.67 7.36
N GLY A 307 0.34 12.46 6.41
CA GLY A 307 0.60 11.95 5.05
C GLY A 307 1.56 10.77 5.10
N ILE A 308 2.70 10.95 5.76
CA ILE A 308 3.65 9.88 6.05
C ILE A 308 3.92 9.81 7.56
N GLY A 309 3.76 8.64 8.17
CA GLY A 309 4.03 8.42 9.60
C GLY A 309 3.00 7.54 10.29
N GLY A 310 2.94 7.60 11.62
CA GLY A 310 1.98 6.81 12.39
C GLY A 310 0.53 7.19 12.09
N GLY A 311 -0.37 6.23 12.30
CA GLY A 311 -1.82 6.45 12.19
C GLY A 311 -2.35 7.37 13.29
N GLY A 312 -3.58 7.85 13.08
CA GLY A 312 -4.28 8.68 14.04
C GLY A 312 -4.45 8.00 15.41
N ALA A 313 -4.32 8.80 16.46
CA ALA A 313 -4.35 8.45 17.90
C ALA A 313 -3.01 7.94 18.46
N GLY A 314 -1.97 8.79 18.48
CA GLY A 314 -0.80 8.57 19.36
C GLY A 314 0.40 7.83 18.76
N GLY A 315 0.39 7.47 17.47
CA GLY A 315 1.54 6.89 16.79
C GLY A 315 2.76 7.84 16.76
N ARG A 316 3.97 7.31 16.97
CA ARG A 316 5.22 8.09 16.92
C ARG A 316 5.58 8.47 15.48
N ARG A 317 6.38 9.55 15.33
CA ARG A 317 6.93 10.03 14.04
C ARG A 317 7.88 8.99 13.41
N TRP A 318 7.84 8.88 12.08
CA TRP A 318 8.72 8.05 11.24
C TRP A 318 10.21 8.41 11.40
N ARG A 319 11.11 7.41 11.28
CA ARG A 319 12.56 7.56 11.12
C ARG A 319 12.94 7.49 9.62
N SER A 320 13.26 8.63 9.02
CA SER A 320 13.64 8.71 7.61
C SER A 320 15.16 8.65 7.39
N CYS A 321 15.60 7.88 6.40
CA CYS A 321 16.91 8.06 5.76
C CYS A 321 16.68 8.89 4.48
N LEU A 322 17.02 10.19 4.50
CA LEU A 322 16.80 11.09 3.37
C LEU A 322 18.13 11.45 2.69
N SER A 323 18.17 11.38 1.37
CA SER A 323 19.24 11.99 0.56
C SER A 323 18.65 12.77 -0.63
N GLY A 324 18.50 14.10 -0.53
CA GLY A 324 18.30 14.96 -1.71
C GLY A 324 16.88 15.22 -2.28
N TRP A 325 15.79 14.93 -1.57
CA TRP A 325 14.42 14.86 -2.17
C TRP A 325 13.45 16.02 -1.90
N ARG A 326 12.50 16.26 -2.84
CA ARG A 326 11.31 17.13 -2.69
C ARG A 326 10.10 16.31 -2.22
N ILE A 327 9.88 16.26 -0.90
CA ILE A 327 8.71 15.61 -0.30
C ILE A 327 7.61 16.65 -0.09
N TYR A 328 6.41 16.43 -0.64
CA TYR A 328 5.25 17.28 -0.39
C TYR A 328 4.29 16.58 0.59
N ILE A 329 4.45 16.90 1.87
CA ILE A 329 3.55 16.41 2.94
C ILE A 329 2.39 17.39 3.08
N TRP A 330 1.21 17.03 2.58
CA TRP A 330 0.00 17.81 2.78
C TRP A 330 -0.83 17.24 3.93
N LYS A 331 -1.29 18.12 4.82
CA LYS A 331 -2.19 17.77 5.90
C LYS A 331 -3.63 18.02 5.44
N TRP A 332 -4.43 16.94 5.38
CA TRP A 332 -5.90 16.84 5.34
C TRP A 332 -6.62 16.92 3.98
N ARG A 333 -7.48 15.93 3.76
CA ARG A 333 -8.68 15.97 2.90
C ARG A 333 -9.85 16.39 3.81
N LYS A 334 -10.73 17.30 3.35
CA LYS A 334 -11.97 17.67 4.06
C LYS A 334 -12.98 16.55 3.99
#